data_AF-A0AA38UYB2-F1
#
_entry.id   AF-A0AA38UYB2-F1
#
_cell.length_a   1.000
_cell.length_b   1.000
_cell.length_c   1.000
_cell.angle_alpha   90.00
_cell.angle_beta   90.00
_cell.angle_gamma   90.00
#
_symmetry.space_group_name_H-M   'P 1'
#
loop_
_entity.id
_entity.type
_entity.pdbx_description
1 polymer ?
#
loop_
_entity_poly.entity_id
_entity_poly.type
_entity_poly.pdbx_seq_one_letter_code
_entity_poly.pdbx_strand_id
1 'polypeptide(L)'
;MQAVSEIDDLSPGGGSLMIAWQLKGKRVLLVGGGEVGASRIGHLLRADAHITLLSPEKGLIPTTKDYIAKYPQRITHYGRSFTGPAELHKMDLVLTAIDSPAASREIANLCRQAKIPVNAADIPELCDFYFGAQIRDGPLQIMISSNGNGPRISALIKERVQASLGGYEGLALSKIGKLRAELKNRVPDIGGAVGRKRMKWMSKICNDWPLIDFTLLDDAMIHKLLDEGWEKNRVPTFEEVCEKPKPSVVQATSSSTPGEVSKTSRSNFLIPIANFLAGAVFMAAVMLARRR
;
A
#
# COMPACT_ATOMS: atom_id res chain seq x y z
N MET A 1 -22.04 -6.09 -28.96
CA MET A 1 -22.65 -4.76 -29.25
C MET A 1 -23.78 -4.44 -28.27
N GLN A 2 -24.79 -5.29 -28.07
CA GLN A 2 -25.88 -5.07 -27.09
C GLN A 2 -25.42 -4.86 -25.63
N ALA A 3 -24.46 -5.66 -25.13
CA ALA A 3 -23.95 -5.49 -23.77
C ALA A 3 -23.15 -4.18 -23.56
N VAL A 4 -22.64 -3.57 -24.65
CA VAL A 4 -21.87 -2.31 -24.56
C VAL A 4 -22.82 -1.11 -24.56
N SER A 5 -23.94 -1.18 -25.32
CA SER A 5 -24.98 -0.15 -25.29
C SER A 5 -25.74 -0.10 -23.96
N GLU A 6 -25.91 -1.22 -23.24
CA GLU A 6 -26.49 -1.22 -21.89
C GLU A 6 -25.54 -0.63 -20.83
N ILE A 7 -24.22 -0.63 -21.06
CA ILE A 7 -23.22 -0.06 -20.13
C ILE A 7 -23.24 1.47 -20.17
N ASP A 8 -23.43 2.07 -21.33
CA ASP A 8 -23.49 3.53 -21.47
C ASP A 8 -24.75 4.13 -20.82
N ASP A 9 -25.84 3.37 -20.71
CA ASP A 9 -27.06 3.74 -19.98
C ASP A 9 -26.94 3.52 -18.45
N LEU A 10 -25.89 2.84 -17.97
CA LEU A 10 -25.73 2.50 -16.54
C LEU A 10 -25.14 3.64 -15.69
N SER A 11 -24.70 4.79 -16.25
CA SER A 11 -24.41 5.96 -15.40
C SER A 11 -24.27 7.32 -16.09
N PRO A 12 -25.13 8.28 -15.73
CA PRO A 12 -24.75 9.69 -15.57
C PRO A 12 -24.66 10.12 -14.09
N GLY A 13 -24.99 9.25 -13.12
CA GLY A 13 -24.97 9.54 -11.68
C GLY A 13 -25.18 8.31 -10.77
N GLY A 14 -25.15 8.51 -9.45
CA GLY A 14 -25.41 7.45 -8.44
C GLY A 14 -24.21 6.61 -8.00
N GLY A 15 -23.02 6.87 -8.53
CA GLY A 15 -21.78 6.23 -8.11
C GLY A 15 -21.18 6.82 -6.84
N SER A 16 -20.42 6.00 -6.08
CA SER A 16 -19.62 6.48 -4.95
C SER A 16 -18.40 7.26 -5.43
N LEU A 17 -18.11 8.40 -4.80
CA LEU A 17 -16.79 9.02 -4.90
C LEU A 17 -15.77 8.19 -4.10
N MET A 18 -14.82 7.56 -4.78
CA MET A 18 -13.79 6.76 -4.12
C MET A 18 -12.66 7.65 -3.59
N ILE A 19 -12.46 7.62 -2.28
CA ILE A 19 -11.38 8.36 -1.59
C ILE A 19 -10.59 7.44 -0.66
N ALA A 20 -9.29 7.71 -0.54
CA ALA A 20 -8.43 7.07 0.45
C ALA A 20 -8.38 7.92 1.74
N TRP A 21 -9.30 7.66 2.66
CA TRP A 21 -9.43 8.44 3.89
C TRP A 21 -8.27 8.17 4.87
N GLN A 22 -7.54 9.23 5.22
CA GLN A 22 -6.47 9.18 6.22
C GLN A 22 -7.02 9.20 7.65
N LEU A 23 -6.91 8.06 8.36
CA LEU A 23 -7.36 7.90 9.75
C LEU A 23 -6.21 7.89 10.77
N LYS A 24 -4.97 8.13 10.35
CA LYS A 24 -3.82 8.17 11.26
C LYS A 24 -4.04 9.20 12.36
N GLY A 25 -4.05 8.74 13.62
CA GLY A 25 -4.26 9.58 14.80
C GLY A 25 -5.72 10.03 15.01
N LYS A 26 -6.66 9.60 14.17
CA LYS A 26 -8.08 9.94 14.28
C LYS A 26 -8.80 9.02 15.27
N ARG A 27 -9.84 9.54 15.93
CA ARG A 27 -10.64 8.80 16.91
C ARG A 27 -11.88 8.21 16.26
N VAL A 28 -12.03 6.91 16.39
CA VAL A 28 -13.14 6.17 15.82
C VAL A 28 -13.89 5.45 16.93
N LEU A 29 -15.19 5.74 17.03
CA LEU A 29 -16.09 5.00 17.90
C LEU A 29 -16.59 3.77 17.14
N LEU A 30 -16.39 2.59 17.72
CA LEU A 30 -16.98 1.34 17.24
C LEU A 30 -17.94 0.81 18.30
N VAL A 31 -19.21 0.66 17.94
CA VAL A 31 -20.23 0.09 18.80
C VAL A 31 -20.50 -1.35 18.34
N GLY A 32 -20.19 -2.33 19.20
CA GLY A 32 -20.32 -3.76 18.92
C GLY A 32 -18.98 -4.46 18.65
N GLY A 33 -18.72 -5.55 19.38
CA GLY A 33 -17.48 -6.32 19.33
C GLY A 33 -17.61 -7.74 18.77
N GLY A 34 -18.69 -8.03 18.04
CA GLY A 34 -18.91 -9.32 17.37
C GLY A 34 -18.04 -9.50 16.10
N GLU A 35 -18.42 -10.43 15.22
CA GLU A 35 -17.68 -10.73 13.99
C GLU A 35 -17.47 -9.52 13.08
N VAL A 36 -18.54 -8.76 12.84
CA VAL A 36 -18.46 -7.53 12.05
C VAL A 36 -17.56 -6.51 12.74
N GLY A 37 -17.67 -6.36 14.06
CA GLY A 37 -16.83 -5.48 14.87
C GLY A 37 -15.35 -5.83 14.75
N ALA A 38 -14.98 -7.11 14.89
CA ALA A 38 -13.61 -7.60 14.73
C ALA A 38 -13.04 -7.29 13.34
N SER A 39 -13.85 -7.47 12.30
CA SER A 39 -13.48 -7.10 10.93
C SER A 39 -13.19 -5.58 10.83
N ARG A 40 -14.05 -4.73 11.39
CA ARG A 40 -13.85 -3.27 11.42
C ARG A 40 -12.58 -2.88 12.19
N ILE A 41 -12.32 -3.48 13.35
CA ILE A 41 -11.08 -3.25 14.12
C ILE A 41 -9.86 -3.54 13.24
N GLY A 42 -9.86 -4.66 12.52
CA GLY A 42 -8.77 -5.01 11.61
C GLY A 42 -8.50 -3.94 10.54
N HIS A 43 -9.54 -3.33 9.96
CA HIS A 43 -9.38 -2.23 8.99
C HIS A 43 -8.87 -0.95 9.65
N LEU A 44 -9.43 -0.59 10.80
CA LEU A 44 -9.09 0.63 11.54
C LEU A 44 -7.65 0.62 12.08
N LEU A 45 -7.19 -0.52 12.59
CA LEU A 45 -5.81 -0.68 13.06
C LEU A 45 -4.81 -0.44 11.93
N ARG A 46 -5.07 -1.02 10.74
CA ARG A 46 -4.25 -0.84 9.53
C ARG A 46 -4.27 0.59 8.98
N ALA A 47 -5.26 1.39 9.34
CA ALA A 47 -5.40 2.80 8.97
C ALA A 47 -4.89 3.76 10.05
N ASP A 48 -4.21 3.23 11.07
CA ASP A 48 -3.63 4.01 12.18
C ASP A 48 -4.63 4.80 13.06
N ALA A 49 -5.88 4.35 13.12
CA ALA A 49 -6.92 4.94 13.96
C ALA A 49 -6.79 4.60 15.47
N HIS A 50 -7.20 5.50 16.35
CA HIS A 50 -7.48 5.22 17.75
C HIS A 50 -8.94 4.81 17.92
N ILE A 51 -9.17 3.59 18.42
CA ILE A 51 -10.48 2.96 18.49
C ILE A 51 -11.01 3.06 19.91
N THR A 52 -12.20 3.65 20.07
CA THR A 52 -13.01 3.49 21.27
C THR A 52 -14.04 2.41 20.98
N LEU A 53 -13.97 1.28 21.67
CA LEU A 53 -14.88 0.15 21.49
C LEU A 53 -15.92 0.13 22.62
N LEU A 54 -17.19 0.29 22.27
CA LEU A 54 -18.31 0.08 23.20
C LEU A 54 -18.94 -1.28 22.90
N SER A 55 -18.73 -2.24 23.80
CA SER A 55 -19.37 -3.55 23.69
C SER A 55 -19.40 -4.22 25.05
N PRO A 56 -20.55 -4.74 25.51
CA PRO A 56 -20.59 -5.63 26.67
C PRO A 56 -19.66 -6.83 26.48
N GLU A 57 -19.10 -7.35 27.59
CA GLU A 57 -18.19 -8.51 27.58
C GLU A 57 -18.77 -9.73 26.86
N LYS A 58 -20.07 -9.97 27.03
CA LYS A 58 -20.81 -11.06 26.37
C LYS A 58 -20.86 -10.94 24.84
N GLY A 59 -20.69 -9.74 24.30
CA GLY A 59 -20.69 -9.47 22.87
C GLY A 59 -19.31 -9.54 22.22
N LEU A 60 -18.25 -9.78 23.01
CA LEU A 60 -16.89 -9.91 22.50
C LEU A 60 -16.60 -11.35 22.07
N ILE A 61 -16.18 -11.51 20.82
CA ILE A 61 -15.61 -12.76 20.33
C ILE A 61 -14.10 -12.85 20.64
N PRO A 62 -13.47 -14.05 20.59
CA PRO A 62 -12.04 -14.23 20.88
C PRO A 62 -11.14 -13.28 20.08
N THR A 63 -11.36 -13.15 18.76
CA THR A 63 -10.59 -12.26 17.89
C THR A 63 -10.65 -10.79 18.35
N THR A 64 -11.80 -10.32 18.83
CA THR A 64 -11.94 -8.97 19.37
C THR A 64 -11.16 -8.80 20.67
N LYS A 65 -11.22 -9.79 21.57
CA LYS A 65 -10.43 -9.79 22.82
C LYS A 65 -8.93 -9.77 22.54
N ASP A 66 -8.48 -10.56 21.57
CA ASP A 66 -7.09 -10.59 21.13
C ASP A 66 -6.63 -9.22 20.60
N TYR A 67 -7.47 -8.54 19.81
CA TYR A 67 -7.16 -7.18 19.37
C TYR A 67 -7.01 -6.21 20.54
N ILE A 68 -7.95 -6.22 21.49
CA ILE A 68 -7.91 -5.35 22.68
C ILE A 68 -6.60 -5.58 23.47
N ALA A 69 -6.26 -6.85 23.73
CA ALA A 69 -5.06 -7.21 24.48
C ALA A 69 -3.76 -6.86 23.75
N LYS A 70 -3.71 -7.03 22.42
CA LYS A 70 -2.52 -6.79 21.61
C LYS A 70 -2.25 -5.31 21.34
N TYR A 71 -3.29 -4.47 21.34
CA TYR A 71 -3.18 -3.06 20.96
C TYR A 71 -3.75 -2.09 22.03
N PRO A 72 -3.29 -2.15 23.29
CA PRO A 72 -3.86 -1.36 24.39
C PRO A 72 -3.67 0.16 24.23
N GLN A 73 -2.67 0.59 23.45
CA GLN A 73 -2.40 2.00 23.15
C GLN A 73 -3.29 2.56 22.01
N ARG A 74 -4.00 1.69 21.31
CA ARG A 74 -4.79 2.02 20.12
C ARG A 74 -6.26 1.65 20.29
N ILE A 75 -6.61 0.79 21.24
CA ILE A 75 -7.97 0.37 21.52
C ILE A 75 -8.29 0.64 22.99
N THR A 76 -9.27 1.50 23.24
CA THR A 76 -9.89 1.69 24.55
C THR A 76 -11.24 0.99 24.53
N HIS A 77 -11.39 -0.08 25.31
CA HIS A 77 -12.64 -0.83 25.40
C HIS A 77 -13.42 -0.45 26.66
N TYR A 78 -14.71 -0.19 26.49
CA TYR A 78 -15.66 -0.07 27.57
C TYR A 78 -16.65 -1.24 27.47
N GLY A 79 -16.71 -2.05 28.53
CA GLY A 79 -17.55 -3.24 28.68
C GLY A 79 -19.06 -2.98 28.78
N ARG A 80 -19.58 -2.00 28.04
CA ARG A 80 -20.98 -1.55 28.08
C ARG A 80 -21.49 -1.15 26.70
N SER A 81 -22.81 -1.03 26.60
CA SER A 81 -23.46 -0.50 25.40
C SER A 81 -23.29 1.03 25.28
N PHE A 82 -23.60 1.55 24.09
CA PHE A 82 -23.74 2.98 23.85
C PHE A 82 -24.82 3.58 24.77
N THR A 83 -24.53 4.73 25.37
CA THR A 83 -25.38 5.37 26.39
C THR A 83 -25.99 6.69 25.96
N GLY A 84 -25.52 7.29 24.86
CA GLY A 84 -26.07 8.55 24.37
C GLY A 84 -25.04 9.47 23.70
N PRO A 85 -25.44 10.71 23.37
CA PRO A 85 -24.65 11.62 22.53
C PRO A 85 -23.30 12.03 23.11
N ALA A 86 -23.09 11.93 24.43
CA ALA A 86 -21.82 12.22 25.06
C ALA A 86 -20.66 11.33 24.54
N GLU A 87 -20.96 10.09 24.11
CA GLU A 87 -19.99 9.16 23.52
C GLU A 87 -19.46 9.64 22.17
N LEU A 88 -20.21 10.51 21.47
CA LEU A 88 -19.83 11.07 20.18
C LEU A 88 -18.87 12.24 20.32
N HIS A 89 -18.68 12.74 21.55
CA HIS A 89 -17.80 13.87 21.79
C HIS A 89 -16.42 13.57 21.23
N LYS A 90 -15.93 14.49 20.37
CA LYS A 90 -14.59 14.45 19.81
C LYS A 90 -14.33 13.27 18.84
N MET A 91 -15.32 12.48 18.46
CA MET A 91 -15.13 11.40 17.48
C MET A 91 -15.02 11.94 16.05
N ASP A 92 -14.12 11.36 15.25
CA ASP A 92 -13.94 11.70 13.83
C ASP A 92 -14.76 10.78 12.90
N LEU A 93 -15.12 9.59 13.37
CA LEU A 93 -15.85 8.55 12.62
C LEU A 93 -16.59 7.64 13.60
N VAL A 94 -17.78 7.17 13.22
CA VAL A 94 -18.56 6.19 14.01
C VAL A 94 -18.93 4.99 13.17
N LEU A 95 -18.75 3.79 13.73
CA LEU A 95 -19.16 2.52 13.14
C LEU A 95 -20.13 1.80 14.09
N THR A 96 -21.24 1.29 13.58
CA THR A 96 -22.11 0.38 14.33
C THR A 96 -22.02 -1.04 13.75
N ALA A 97 -21.86 -2.01 14.64
CA ALA A 97 -21.74 -3.43 14.36
C ALA A 97 -22.53 -4.22 15.42
N ILE A 98 -23.79 -3.84 15.60
CA ILE A 98 -24.72 -4.41 16.59
C ILE A 98 -26.00 -4.90 15.90
N ASP A 99 -26.64 -5.90 16.49
CA ASP A 99 -27.81 -6.56 15.91
C ASP A 99 -29.11 -5.74 16.03
N SER A 100 -29.13 -4.65 16.81
CA SER A 100 -30.32 -3.81 17.01
C SER A 100 -30.40 -2.71 15.95
N PRO A 101 -31.32 -2.78 14.97
CA PRO A 101 -31.45 -1.75 13.94
C PRO A 101 -31.96 -0.42 14.53
N ALA A 102 -32.78 -0.49 15.58
CA ALA A 102 -33.28 0.68 16.29
C ALA A 102 -32.13 1.47 16.93
N ALA A 103 -31.24 0.79 17.65
CA ALA A 103 -30.07 1.42 18.26
C ALA A 103 -29.09 1.95 17.20
N SER A 104 -28.85 1.21 16.11
CA SER A 104 -28.04 1.70 14.99
C SER A 104 -28.63 2.97 14.36
N ARG A 105 -29.95 3.06 14.21
CA ARG A 105 -30.65 4.25 13.69
C ARG A 105 -30.55 5.44 14.62
N GLU A 106 -30.69 5.23 15.93
CA GLU A 106 -30.48 6.27 16.93
C GLU A 106 -29.05 6.83 16.86
N ILE A 107 -28.04 5.95 16.90
CA ILE A 107 -26.63 6.35 16.81
C ILE A 107 -26.38 7.11 15.51
N ALA A 108 -26.85 6.61 14.37
CA ALA A 108 -26.66 7.28 13.07
C ALA A 108 -27.29 8.67 13.02
N ASN A 109 -28.49 8.85 13.58
CA ASN A 109 -29.14 10.15 13.67
C ASN A 109 -28.35 11.14 14.54
N LEU A 110 -27.86 10.69 15.70
CA LEU A 110 -27.01 11.50 16.57
C LEU A 110 -25.69 11.89 15.88
N CYS A 111 -25.08 10.98 15.11
CA CYS A 111 -23.87 11.24 14.33
C CYS A 111 -24.12 12.34 13.28
N ARG A 112 -25.23 12.25 12.54
CA ARG A 112 -25.61 13.26 11.54
C ARG A 112 -25.84 14.64 12.16
N GLN A 113 -26.49 14.70 13.31
CA GLN A 113 -26.65 15.96 14.07
C GLN A 113 -25.29 16.54 14.49
N ALA A 114 -24.34 15.69 14.87
CA ALA A 114 -22.98 16.07 15.23
C ALA A 114 -22.04 16.29 14.02
N LYS A 115 -22.52 16.07 12.78
CA LYS A 115 -21.72 16.08 11.54
C LYS A 115 -20.53 15.11 11.56
N ILE A 116 -20.72 13.96 12.21
CA ILE A 116 -19.74 12.87 12.26
C ILE A 116 -20.16 11.81 11.24
N PRO A 117 -19.30 11.44 10.29
CA PRO A 117 -19.63 10.40 9.33
C PRO A 117 -19.85 9.05 10.01
N VAL A 118 -20.88 8.33 9.57
CA VAL A 118 -21.30 7.07 10.18
C VAL A 118 -21.45 5.95 9.15
N ASN A 119 -21.08 4.74 9.55
CA ASN A 119 -21.42 3.52 8.81
C ASN A 119 -22.08 2.52 9.78
N ALA A 120 -23.30 2.12 9.46
CA ALA A 120 -24.03 1.09 10.17
C ALA A 120 -23.98 -0.22 9.38
N ALA A 121 -23.42 -1.27 9.98
CA ALA A 121 -23.31 -2.57 9.33
C ALA A 121 -24.67 -3.07 8.85
N ASP A 122 -24.71 -3.57 7.62
CA ASP A 122 -25.87 -4.18 6.96
C ASP A 122 -27.12 -3.29 6.85
N ILE A 123 -26.99 -1.98 7.09
CA ILE A 123 -28.09 -1.00 6.95
C ILE A 123 -27.63 0.16 6.05
N PRO A 124 -27.69 0.00 4.70
CA PRO A 124 -27.14 0.96 3.75
C PRO A 124 -27.72 2.38 3.89
N GLU A 125 -29.01 2.54 4.21
CA GLU A 125 -29.66 3.85 4.33
C GLU A 125 -29.16 4.67 5.53
N LEU A 126 -28.44 4.03 6.45
CA LEU A 126 -27.80 4.67 7.61
C LEU A 126 -26.32 4.97 7.39
N CYS A 127 -25.76 4.65 6.22
CA CYS A 127 -24.33 4.80 5.94
C CYS A 127 -24.03 6.04 5.10
N ASP A 128 -23.01 6.80 5.48
CA ASP A 128 -22.45 7.89 4.66
C ASP A 128 -21.35 7.40 3.71
N PHE A 129 -20.82 6.21 3.97
CA PHE A 129 -19.79 5.55 3.15
C PHE A 129 -19.90 4.03 3.28
N TYR A 130 -19.32 3.31 2.32
CA TYR A 130 -19.31 1.85 2.30
C TYR A 130 -17.90 1.28 2.39
N PHE A 131 -17.80 0.10 3.00
CA PHE A 131 -16.63 -0.74 2.85
C PHE A 131 -16.74 -1.50 1.52
N GLY A 132 -15.70 -1.41 0.69
CA GLY A 132 -15.56 -2.24 -0.51
C GLY A 132 -14.75 -3.50 -0.26
N ALA A 133 -14.68 -4.37 -1.28
CA ALA A 133 -13.70 -5.45 -1.30
C ALA A 133 -12.29 -4.83 -1.46
N GLN A 134 -11.37 -5.19 -0.57
CA GLN A 134 -10.03 -4.57 -0.52
C GLN A 134 -8.93 -5.59 -0.77
N ILE A 135 -7.93 -5.18 -1.55
CA ILE A 135 -6.62 -5.81 -1.69
C ILE A 135 -5.59 -4.87 -1.05
N ARG A 136 -4.65 -5.44 -0.31
CA ARG A 136 -3.54 -4.71 0.30
C ARG A 136 -2.24 -5.45 0.09
N ASP A 137 -1.24 -4.75 -0.42
CA ASP A 137 0.13 -5.22 -0.55
C ASP A 137 1.08 -4.07 -0.16
N GLY A 138 1.56 -4.10 1.08
CA GLY A 138 2.32 -2.99 1.66
C GLY A 138 1.59 -1.63 1.50
N PRO A 139 2.19 -0.63 0.84
CA PRO A 139 1.55 0.66 0.57
C PRO A 139 0.49 0.63 -0.56
N LEU A 140 0.43 -0.43 -1.38
CA LEU A 140 -0.61 -0.58 -2.40
C LEU A 140 -1.93 -0.93 -1.74
N GLN A 141 -2.98 -0.21 -2.10
CA GLN A 141 -4.35 -0.50 -1.71
C GLN A 141 -5.24 -0.40 -2.94
N ILE A 142 -6.06 -1.43 -3.18
CA ILE A 142 -7.06 -1.43 -4.24
C ILE A 142 -8.41 -1.69 -3.59
N MET A 143 -9.39 -0.85 -3.90
CA MET A 143 -10.77 -1.01 -3.46
C MET A 143 -11.66 -1.28 -4.67
N ILE A 144 -12.48 -2.30 -4.58
CA ILE A 144 -13.56 -2.59 -5.52
C ILE A 144 -14.87 -2.24 -4.81
N SER A 145 -15.60 -1.29 -5.38
CA SER A 145 -16.94 -0.89 -4.94
C SER A 145 -17.95 -1.20 -6.03
N SER A 146 -19.10 -1.69 -5.63
CA SER A 146 -20.25 -1.96 -6.49
C SER A 146 -21.46 -1.09 -6.13
N ASN A 147 -21.25 -0.03 -5.33
CA ASN A 147 -22.32 0.82 -4.77
C ASN A 147 -23.40 0.01 -4.04
N GLY A 148 -22.98 -1.03 -3.32
CA GLY A 148 -23.89 -1.93 -2.58
C GLY A 148 -24.45 -3.09 -3.41
N ASN A 149 -24.18 -3.16 -4.72
CA ASN A 149 -24.71 -4.23 -5.57
C ASN A 149 -23.83 -5.50 -5.52
N GLY A 150 -24.42 -6.67 -5.25
CA GLY A 150 -23.74 -7.97 -5.47
C GLY A 150 -22.37 -8.11 -4.78
N PRO A 151 -22.29 -8.21 -3.43
CA PRO A 151 -21.03 -8.38 -2.71
C PRO A 151 -20.22 -9.60 -3.17
N ARG A 152 -20.90 -10.68 -3.60
CA ARG A 152 -20.25 -11.87 -4.14
C ARG A 152 -19.50 -11.60 -5.45
N ILE A 153 -20.08 -10.79 -6.34
CA ILE A 153 -19.42 -10.41 -7.60
C ILE A 153 -18.19 -9.54 -7.32
N SER A 154 -18.30 -8.58 -6.39
CA SER A 154 -17.14 -7.78 -5.96
C SER A 154 -16.01 -8.63 -5.41
N ALA A 155 -16.31 -9.70 -4.66
CA ALA A 155 -15.30 -10.65 -4.18
C ALA A 155 -14.63 -11.43 -5.32
N LEU A 156 -15.39 -11.89 -6.33
CA LEU A 156 -14.83 -12.58 -7.49
C LEU A 156 -13.94 -11.64 -8.34
N ILE A 157 -14.34 -10.37 -8.51
CA ILE A 157 -13.51 -9.36 -9.19
C ILE A 157 -12.23 -9.11 -8.40
N LYS A 158 -12.33 -8.98 -7.06
CA LYS A 158 -11.17 -8.86 -6.18
C LYS A 158 -10.19 -10.01 -6.39
N GLU A 159 -10.66 -11.26 -6.41
CA GLU A 159 -9.81 -12.44 -6.63
C GLU A 159 -9.09 -12.38 -7.98
N ARG A 160 -9.79 -11.99 -9.06
CA ARG A 160 -9.19 -11.83 -10.40
C ARG A 160 -8.12 -10.73 -10.43
N VAL A 161 -8.42 -9.57 -9.85
CA VAL A 161 -7.44 -8.47 -9.76
C VAL A 161 -6.23 -8.92 -8.94
N GLN A 162 -6.44 -9.57 -7.80
CA GLN A 162 -5.35 -10.04 -6.96
C GLN A 162 -4.48 -11.10 -7.67
N ALA A 163 -5.07 -11.97 -8.48
CA ALA A 163 -4.34 -12.97 -9.27
C ALA A 163 -3.52 -12.36 -10.43
N SER A 164 -3.85 -11.14 -10.87
CA SER A 164 -3.08 -10.41 -11.89
C SER A 164 -1.87 -9.67 -11.34
N LEU A 165 -1.76 -9.52 -10.01
CA LEU A 165 -0.62 -8.89 -9.35
C LEU A 165 0.53 -9.91 -9.19
N GLY A 166 1.76 -9.42 -9.32
CA GLY A 166 2.98 -10.19 -9.11
C GLY A 166 3.36 -10.40 -7.64
N GLY A 167 2.72 -9.68 -6.71
CA GLY A 167 2.98 -9.74 -5.27
C GLY A 167 4.24 -9.00 -4.83
N TYR A 168 4.79 -8.16 -5.71
CA TYR A 168 5.99 -7.34 -5.47
C TYR A 168 5.72 -5.84 -5.63
N GLU A 169 4.50 -5.47 -6.02
CA GLU A 169 4.06 -4.10 -6.25
C GLU A 169 4.22 -3.23 -5.00
N GLY A 170 3.87 -3.76 -3.83
CA GLY A 170 4.02 -3.07 -2.56
C GLY A 170 5.49 -2.75 -2.24
N LEU A 171 6.40 -3.69 -2.51
CA LEU A 171 7.83 -3.47 -2.33
C LEU A 171 8.36 -2.42 -3.32
N ALA A 172 8.02 -2.55 -4.62
CA ALA A 172 8.41 -1.60 -5.66
C ALA A 172 7.95 -0.17 -5.33
N LEU A 173 6.69 0.00 -4.90
CA LEU A 173 6.16 1.30 -4.46
C LEU A 173 6.91 1.86 -3.25
N SER A 174 7.29 1.00 -2.31
CA SER A 174 8.07 1.43 -1.14
C SER A 174 9.47 1.94 -1.55
N LYS A 175 10.12 1.26 -2.50
CA LYS A 175 11.44 1.64 -3.04
C LYS A 175 11.37 2.94 -3.83
N ILE A 176 10.37 3.11 -4.70
CA ILE A 176 10.10 4.37 -5.39
C ILE A 176 9.76 5.50 -4.42
N GLY A 177 9.01 5.20 -3.36
CA GLY A 177 8.73 6.15 -2.28
C GLY A 177 10.01 6.66 -1.62
N LYS A 178 10.98 5.78 -1.36
CA LYS A 178 12.30 6.15 -0.84
C LYS A 178 13.07 7.04 -1.82
N LEU A 179 13.17 6.66 -3.09
CA LEU A 179 13.81 7.48 -4.14
C LEU A 179 13.19 8.90 -4.20
N ARG A 180 11.85 8.99 -4.16
CA ARG A 180 11.14 10.27 -4.16
C ARG A 180 11.45 11.11 -2.92
N ALA A 181 11.58 10.49 -1.76
CA ALA A 181 11.94 11.17 -0.52
C ALA A 181 13.37 11.70 -0.58
N GLU A 182 14.34 10.90 -1.04
CA GLU A 182 15.73 11.32 -1.22
C GLU A 182 15.87 12.47 -2.22
N LEU A 183 15.16 12.40 -3.36
CA LEU A 183 15.13 13.51 -4.32
C LEU A 183 14.56 14.79 -3.71
N LYS A 184 13.53 14.68 -2.86
CA LYS A 184 12.96 15.83 -2.15
C LYS A 184 13.93 16.39 -1.11
N ASN A 185 14.69 15.54 -0.42
CA ASN A 185 15.69 16.00 0.55
C ASN A 185 16.84 16.75 -0.13
N ARG A 186 17.30 16.23 -1.29
CA ARG A 186 18.35 16.86 -2.09
C ARG A 186 17.91 18.17 -2.72
N VAL A 187 16.64 18.28 -3.10
CA VAL A 187 16.05 19.48 -3.71
C VAL A 187 14.73 19.81 -2.98
N PRO A 188 14.77 20.59 -1.89
CA PRO A 188 13.61 20.77 -0.99
C PRO A 188 12.50 21.67 -1.54
N ASP A 189 12.77 22.48 -2.57
CA ASP A 189 11.82 23.47 -3.10
C ASP A 189 10.44 22.89 -3.42
N ILE A 190 9.38 23.48 -2.89
CA ILE A 190 8.02 22.98 -3.06
C ILE A 190 7.32 23.76 -4.18
N GLY A 191 6.79 23.05 -5.17
CA GLY A 191 6.06 23.66 -6.29
C GLY A 191 6.96 24.32 -7.34
N GLY A 192 6.35 25.13 -8.21
CA GLY A 192 7.07 25.86 -9.27
C GLY A 192 7.72 24.98 -10.34
N ALA A 193 8.75 25.53 -11.01
CA ALA A 193 9.46 24.84 -12.08
C ALA A 193 10.22 23.60 -11.60
N VAL A 194 10.84 23.68 -10.41
CA VAL A 194 11.60 22.58 -9.79
C VAL A 194 10.69 21.41 -9.44
N GLY A 195 9.53 21.68 -8.83
CA GLY A 195 8.53 20.65 -8.54
C GLY A 195 8.03 19.94 -9.81
N ARG A 196 7.77 20.69 -10.89
CA ARG A 196 7.40 20.11 -12.19
C ARG A 196 8.52 19.26 -12.79
N LYS A 197 9.78 19.71 -12.69
CA LYS A 197 10.94 18.94 -13.15
C LYS A 197 11.06 17.61 -12.39
N ARG A 198 10.96 17.62 -11.06
CA ARG A 198 10.96 16.39 -10.23
C ARG A 198 9.85 15.44 -10.63
N MET A 199 8.63 15.95 -10.79
CA MET A 199 7.48 15.14 -11.20
C MET A 199 7.71 14.51 -12.58
N LYS A 200 8.17 15.29 -13.56
CA LYS A 200 8.47 14.79 -14.91
C LYS A 200 9.55 13.70 -14.90
N TRP A 201 10.61 13.90 -14.12
CA TRP A 201 11.69 12.92 -13.99
C TRP A 201 11.22 11.62 -13.31
N MET A 202 10.49 11.74 -12.19
CA MET A 202 9.88 10.59 -11.51
C MET A 202 8.89 9.82 -12.40
N SER A 203 8.07 10.52 -13.19
CA SER A 203 7.17 9.87 -14.15
C SER A 203 7.95 9.15 -15.24
N LYS A 204 9.05 9.73 -15.72
CA LYS A 204 9.88 9.11 -16.77
C LYS A 204 10.52 7.81 -16.27
N ILE A 205 11.14 7.80 -15.09
CA ILE A 205 11.73 6.57 -14.56
C ILE A 205 10.68 5.47 -14.33
N CYS A 206 9.50 5.83 -13.79
CA CYS A 206 8.41 4.85 -13.59
C CYS A 206 7.84 4.28 -14.89
N ASN A 207 7.95 5.00 -16.01
CA ASN A 207 7.48 4.54 -17.32
C ASN A 207 8.55 3.75 -18.08
N ASP A 208 9.82 4.09 -17.89
CA ASP A 208 10.94 3.50 -18.64
C ASP A 208 11.41 2.17 -18.01
N TRP A 209 11.27 1.99 -16.69
CA TRP A 209 11.73 0.79 -15.98
C TRP A 209 10.60 -0.23 -15.77
N PRO A 210 10.86 -1.54 -15.95
CA PRO A 210 9.99 -2.60 -15.47
C PRO A 210 9.71 -2.48 -13.96
N LEU A 211 8.47 -2.74 -13.54
CA LEU A 211 8.07 -2.58 -12.14
C LEU A 211 8.89 -3.47 -11.18
N ILE A 212 9.27 -4.67 -11.63
CA ILE A 212 10.06 -5.62 -10.83
C ILE A 212 11.46 -5.08 -10.51
N ASP A 213 12.07 -4.27 -11.38
CA ASP A 213 13.44 -3.79 -11.19
C ASP A 213 13.53 -2.80 -10.02
N PHE A 214 12.45 -2.07 -9.74
CA PHE A 214 12.39 -1.21 -8.56
C PHE A 214 12.53 -1.98 -7.24
N THR A 215 12.20 -3.26 -7.21
CA THR A 215 12.34 -4.08 -6.00
C THR A 215 13.80 -4.27 -5.60
N LEU A 216 14.71 -4.18 -6.56
CA LEU A 216 16.15 -4.38 -6.40
C LEU A 216 16.88 -3.10 -5.99
N LEU A 217 16.22 -1.95 -5.99
CA LEU A 217 16.84 -0.69 -5.57
C LEU A 217 17.34 -0.76 -4.13
N ASP A 218 18.64 -0.54 -3.96
CA ASP A 218 19.25 -0.24 -2.67
C ASP A 218 19.65 1.24 -2.59
N ASP A 219 20.28 1.61 -1.48
CA ASP A 219 20.61 3.01 -1.20
C ASP A 219 21.70 3.52 -2.14
N ALA A 220 22.66 2.68 -2.51
CA ALA A 220 23.71 3.02 -3.46
C ALA A 220 23.14 3.26 -4.86
N MET A 221 22.23 2.40 -5.31
CA MET A 221 21.50 2.57 -6.57
C MET A 221 20.66 3.83 -6.59
N ILE A 222 19.96 4.15 -5.49
CA ILE A 222 19.19 5.39 -5.35
C ILE A 222 20.11 6.61 -5.47
N HIS A 223 21.23 6.66 -4.75
CA HIS A 223 22.18 7.77 -4.86
C HIS A 223 22.71 7.91 -6.29
N LYS A 224 23.07 6.80 -6.92
CA LYS A 224 23.53 6.80 -8.31
C LYS A 224 22.46 7.28 -9.28
N LEU A 225 21.19 6.90 -9.11
CA LEU A 225 20.07 7.43 -9.90
C LEU A 225 19.93 8.94 -9.77
N LEU A 226 20.17 9.49 -8.58
CA LEU A 226 20.14 10.93 -8.36
C LEU A 226 21.36 11.63 -9.00
N ASP A 227 22.56 11.10 -8.83
CA ASP A 227 23.80 11.69 -9.37
C ASP A 227 23.88 11.58 -10.90
N GLU A 228 23.60 10.40 -11.45
CA GLU A 228 23.75 10.10 -12.88
C GLU A 228 22.50 10.37 -13.69
N GLY A 229 21.34 10.41 -13.03
CA GLY A 229 20.04 10.65 -13.66
C GLY A 229 19.55 12.07 -13.43
N TRP A 230 19.23 12.43 -12.18
CA TRP A 230 18.62 13.72 -11.87
C TRP A 230 19.54 14.90 -12.22
N GLU A 231 20.80 14.90 -11.77
CA GLU A 231 21.73 16.01 -12.04
C GLU A 231 22.04 16.17 -13.53
N LYS A 232 22.14 15.04 -14.24
CA LYS A 232 22.39 15.00 -15.70
C LYS A 232 21.12 15.10 -16.55
N ASN A 233 19.96 15.30 -15.92
CA ASN A 233 18.64 15.43 -16.56
C ASN A 233 18.30 14.28 -17.53
N ARG A 234 18.65 13.05 -17.16
CA ARG A 234 18.36 11.81 -17.91
C ARG A 234 17.80 10.72 -16.99
N VAL A 235 17.33 9.62 -17.55
CA VAL A 235 16.94 8.42 -16.78
C VAL A 235 17.92 7.31 -17.16
N PRO A 236 18.84 6.92 -16.25
CA PRO A 236 19.73 5.78 -16.47
C PRO A 236 18.93 4.47 -16.61
N THR A 237 19.44 3.51 -17.37
CA THR A 237 18.82 2.17 -17.41
C THR A 237 19.10 1.41 -16.11
N PHE A 238 18.35 0.33 -15.86
CA PHE A 238 18.57 -0.51 -14.69
C PHE A 238 20.00 -1.07 -14.66
N GLU A 239 20.51 -1.53 -15.80
CA GLU A 239 21.87 -2.05 -15.96
C GLU A 239 22.92 -1.00 -15.63
N GLU A 240 22.76 0.23 -16.15
CA GLU A 240 23.66 1.34 -15.88
C GLU A 240 23.76 1.66 -14.39
N VAL A 241 22.69 1.45 -13.62
CA VAL A 241 22.65 1.69 -12.17
C VAL A 241 23.24 0.51 -11.41
N CYS A 242 22.94 -0.72 -11.84
CA CYS A 242 23.43 -1.96 -11.23
C CYS A 242 24.94 -2.19 -11.41
N GLU A 243 25.52 -1.76 -12.53
CA GLU A 243 26.96 -1.91 -12.76
C GLU A 243 27.76 -1.10 -11.73
N LYS A 244 28.68 -1.74 -11.00
CA LYS A 244 29.67 -0.99 -10.19
C LYS A 244 30.42 -0.01 -11.11
N PRO A 245 30.71 1.23 -10.69
CA PRO A 245 31.38 2.19 -11.54
C PRO A 245 32.66 1.57 -12.10
N LYS A 246 32.80 1.55 -13.44
CA LYS A 246 34.06 1.20 -14.08
C LYS A 246 35.14 2.12 -13.50
N PRO A 247 36.26 1.61 -12.96
CA PRO A 247 37.34 2.48 -12.54
C PRO A 247 37.76 3.30 -13.75
N SER A 248 37.67 4.62 -13.61
CA SER A 248 38.16 5.59 -14.59
C SER A 248 39.63 5.28 -14.83
N VAL A 249 39.98 4.93 -16.06
CA VAL A 249 41.37 4.75 -16.49
C VAL A 249 42.07 6.09 -16.30
N VAL A 250 42.85 6.22 -15.22
CA VAL A 250 43.84 7.29 -15.09
C VAL A 250 44.96 6.94 -16.08
N GLN A 251 45.03 7.67 -17.19
CA GLN A 251 46.22 7.68 -18.04
C GLN A 251 47.39 8.25 -17.22
N ALA A 252 48.24 7.37 -16.71
CA ALA A 252 49.54 7.75 -16.19
C ALA A 252 50.51 7.92 -17.38
N THR A 253 50.84 9.17 -17.68
CA THR A 253 51.98 9.55 -18.50
C THR A 253 53.28 9.44 -17.68
N SER A 254 54.24 8.60 -18.12
CA SER A 254 55.68 8.95 -18.26
C SER A 254 56.61 7.72 -18.42
N SER A 255 57.17 7.58 -19.62
CA SER A 255 58.58 7.33 -20.03
C SER A 255 59.54 6.31 -19.37
N SER A 256 60.18 5.54 -20.28
CA SER A 256 61.60 5.04 -20.35
C SER A 256 62.04 3.84 -19.47
N THR A 257 62.74 2.76 -19.89
CA THR A 257 63.18 2.08 -21.15
C THR A 257 63.60 0.61 -20.78
N PRO A 258 64.25 -0.26 -21.62
CA PRO A 258 63.74 -1.58 -22.00
C PRO A 258 64.47 -2.82 -21.42
N GLY A 259 63.81 -3.98 -21.41
CA GLY A 259 64.44 -5.28 -21.11
C GLY A 259 63.56 -6.50 -21.42
N GLU A 260 63.92 -7.20 -22.51
CA GLU A 260 63.76 -8.63 -22.85
C GLU A 260 62.44 -9.42 -22.71
N VAL A 261 61.89 -9.72 -23.89
CA VAL A 261 61.30 -10.96 -24.48
C VAL A 261 61.06 -12.22 -23.62
N SER A 262 59.87 -12.82 -23.84
CA SER A 262 59.46 -14.26 -23.76
C SER A 262 58.36 -14.50 -22.69
N LYS A 263 57.19 -15.12 -22.92
CA LYS A 263 56.63 -15.98 -23.98
C LYS A 263 55.09 -15.95 -23.87
N THR A 264 54.45 -16.02 -25.02
CA THR A 264 53.12 -16.57 -25.32
C THR A 264 52.43 -17.41 -24.23
N SER A 265 51.21 -17.04 -23.84
CA SER A 265 50.15 -18.02 -23.54
C SER A 265 48.76 -17.41 -23.81
N ARG A 266 48.05 -18.01 -24.76
CA ARG A 266 46.66 -17.71 -25.10
C ARG A 266 45.73 -18.36 -24.07
N SER A 267 44.67 -17.62 -23.72
CA SER A 267 43.32 -18.09 -23.38
C SER A 267 43.16 -19.24 -22.38
N ASN A 268 42.51 -18.97 -21.25
CA ASN A 268 41.13 -19.45 -21.04
C ASN A 268 40.49 -18.74 -19.85
N PHE A 269 39.41 -18.00 -20.16
CA PHE A 269 38.43 -17.48 -19.23
C PHE A 269 37.55 -18.63 -18.76
N LEU A 270 37.65 -19.03 -17.49
CA LEU A 270 36.65 -19.84 -16.80
C LEU A 270 36.63 -19.42 -15.32
N ILE A 271 35.61 -18.66 -14.93
CA ILE A 271 35.22 -18.46 -13.52
C ILE A 271 33.77 -18.95 -13.40
N PRO A 272 33.41 -19.71 -12.35
CA PRO A 272 32.30 -20.64 -12.39
C PRO A 272 30.94 -20.01 -12.06
N ILE A 273 29.96 -20.30 -12.90
CA ILE A 273 28.52 -20.14 -12.65
C ILE A 273 28.13 -21.23 -11.62
N ALA A 274 28.19 -20.91 -10.32
CA ALA A 274 27.73 -21.86 -9.29
C ALA A 274 26.85 -21.26 -8.18
N ASN A 275 26.72 -19.93 -8.07
CA ASN A 275 25.93 -19.31 -6.98
C ASN A 275 24.60 -18.67 -7.41
N PHE A 276 24.15 -18.84 -8.65
CA PHE A 276 22.92 -18.20 -9.14
C PHE A 276 21.68 -19.12 -9.18
N LEU A 277 21.85 -20.43 -9.00
CA LEU A 277 20.74 -21.40 -9.04
C LEU A 277 20.16 -21.77 -7.66
N ALA A 278 20.81 -21.43 -6.55
CA ALA A 278 20.32 -21.80 -5.22
C ALA A 278 19.16 -20.92 -4.72
N GLY A 279 19.10 -19.64 -5.12
CA GLY A 279 18.06 -18.70 -4.65
C GLY A 279 16.70 -18.89 -5.33
N ALA A 280 16.69 -19.18 -6.64
CA ALA A 280 15.45 -19.34 -7.41
C ALA A 280 14.74 -20.67 -7.12
N VAL A 281 15.48 -21.74 -6.83
CA VAL A 281 14.92 -23.06 -6.50
C VAL A 281 14.29 -23.07 -5.09
N PHE A 282 14.83 -22.30 -4.14
CA PHE A 282 14.28 -22.22 -2.78
C PHE A 282 12.91 -21.53 -2.73
N MET A 283 12.68 -20.50 -3.54
CA MET A 283 11.38 -19.82 -3.65
C MET A 283 10.31 -20.70 -4.32
N ALA A 284 10.67 -21.48 -5.33
CA ALA A 284 9.73 -22.41 -5.98
C ALA A 284 9.30 -23.56 -5.04
N ALA A 285 10.22 -24.10 -4.23
CA ALA A 285 9.93 -25.15 -3.26
C ALA A 285 9.01 -24.68 -2.12
N VAL A 286 9.18 -23.44 -1.64
CA VAL A 286 8.29 -22.84 -0.61
C VAL A 286 6.89 -22.54 -1.16
N MET A 287 6.76 -22.23 -2.45
CA MET A 287 5.46 -22.02 -3.11
C MET A 287 4.70 -23.33 -3.37
N LEU A 288 5.40 -24.45 -3.63
CA LEU A 288 4.78 -25.78 -3.80
C LEU A 288 4.37 -26.43 -2.48
N ALA A 289 5.06 -26.14 -1.37
CA ALA A 289 4.72 -26.66 -0.04
C ALA A 289 3.49 -25.99 0.60
N ARG A 290 3.05 -24.81 0.10
CA ARG A 290 1.87 -24.08 0.59
C ARG A 290 0.56 -24.41 -0.15
N ARG A 291 0.59 -25.33 -1.13
CA ARG A 291 -0.58 -25.76 -1.91
C ARG A 291 -1.09 -27.16 -1.56
N ARG A 292 -0.74 -27.70 -0.39
CA ARG A 292 -1.39 -28.88 0.20
C ARG A 292 -2.14 -28.50 1.46
#